data_AF-A0AAD6V8B1-F1
#
_entry.id   AF-A0AAD6V8B1-F1
#
_cell.length_a   1.000
_cell.length_b   1.000
_cell.length_c   1.000
_cell.angle_alpha   90.00
_cell.angle_beta   90.00
_cell.angle_gamma   90.00
#
_symmetry.space_group_name_H-M   'P 1'
#
loop_
_entity.id
_entity.type
_entity.pdbx_description
1 polymer ?
#
loop_
_entity_poly.entity_id
_entity_poly.type
_entity_poly.pdbx_seq_one_letter_code
_entity_poly.pdbx_strand_id
1 'polypeptide(L)'
;MPAADARGRHKNPTCANFLNNVPVAAPPGPHTRRALNRKGRAICRIVHAHGWKIAGIADIMRVHYSSVHRAVSNAYVPRDNVSKDYSHVGIDFRKHFPPSAESEAADWLRMRVMALTEVTLKKTATAGVETGPLDPSDNESTSSDKVKSETDDEHEVDYHVGRSINPPVRTSPLRADAGGPHMRMTRLLPPAQPNPMRSKPHMAAPPTPRTPGIGLLRTANTGNPRTKPAAGPGLRKFLQDAAGFDLTVHLPLLVACGIGDVAVLRTMAAWDDAALHRALRQLLTAAGSPDLEGGAGLNGVELIALEMAVQGLRQG
;
A
#
# COMPACT_ATOMS: atom_id res chain seq x y z
N MET A 1 -27.39 -22.61 -6.74
CA MET A 1 -27.30 -21.13 -6.90
C MET A 1 -27.19 -20.51 -5.52
N PRO A 2 -26.04 -19.96 -5.11
CA PRO A 2 -25.88 -19.41 -3.76
C PRO A 2 -26.68 -18.10 -3.61
N ALA A 3 -27.59 -18.06 -2.65
CA ALA A 3 -28.49 -16.95 -2.34
C ALA A 3 -27.72 -15.67 -1.95
N ALA A 4 -28.31 -14.51 -2.24
CA ALA A 4 -27.81 -13.23 -1.74
C ALA A 4 -27.79 -13.25 -0.19
N ASP A 5 -26.79 -12.61 0.42
CA ASP A 5 -26.80 -12.28 1.85
C ASP A 5 -28.14 -11.59 2.17
N ALA A 6 -28.85 -12.05 3.20
CA ALA A 6 -30.14 -11.52 3.66
C ALA A 6 -30.13 -9.98 3.86
N ARG A 7 -28.95 -9.38 4.02
CA ARG A 7 -28.74 -7.93 4.14
C ARG A 7 -28.65 -7.19 2.80
N GLY A 8 -28.89 -7.86 1.67
CA GLY A 8 -28.86 -7.25 0.33
C GLY A 8 -27.49 -6.68 -0.06
N ARG A 9 -26.41 -7.19 0.56
CA ARG A 9 -25.05 -6.75 0.27
C ARG A 9 -24.57 -7.39 -1.04
N HIS A 10 -23.92 -6.60 -1.89
CA HIS A 10 -23.28 -7.12 -3.09
C HIS A 10 -22.29 -8.23 -2.71
N LYS A 11 -22.46 -9.38 -3.36
CA LYS A 11 -21.46 -10.44 -3.30
C LYS A 11 -20.20 -9.90 -3.97
N ASN A 12 -19.10 -9.84 -3.22
CA ASN A 12 -17.83 -9.46 -3.79
C ASN A 12 -17.39 -10.54 -4.81
N PRO A 13 -16.80 -10.15 -5.94
CA PRO A 13 -16.25 -11.11 -6.90
C PRO A 13 -15.20 -12.00 -6.24
N THR A 14 -15.16 -13.26 -6.66
CA THR A 14 -14.09 -14.18 -6.30
C THR A 14 -12.90 -14.00 -7.24
N CYS A 15 -11.74 -14.56 -6.87
CA CYS A 15 -10.59 -14.57 -7.77
C CYS A 15 -10.91 -15.26 -9.11
N ALA A 16 -11.69 -16.34 -9.08
CA ALA A 16 -12.12 -17.07 -10.27
C ALA A 16 -12.96 -16.22 -11.23
N ASN A 17 -13.72 -15.22 -10.73
CA ASN A 17 -14.46 -14.28 -11.58
C ASN A 17 -13.50 -13.47 -12.47
N PHE A 18 -12.38 -13.01 -11.91
CA PHE A 18 -11.38 -12.28 -12.69
C PHE A 18 -10.62 -13.19 -13.63
N LEU A 19 -10.15 -14.35 -13.15
CA LEU A 19 -9.37 -15.26 -13.99
C LEU A 19 -10.13 -15.76 -15.22
N ASN A 20 -11.45 -15.96 -15.11
CA ASN A 20 -12.29 -16.42 -16.21
C ASN A 20 -13.04 -15.28 -16.92
N ASN A 21 -12.81 -14.03 -16.53
CA ASN A 21 -13.53 -12.86 -17.04
C ASN A 21 -15.07 -13.01 -16.97
N VAL A 22 -15.56 -13.60 -15.88
CA VAL A 22 -16.99 -13.90 -15.66
C VAL A 22 -17.57 -12.88 -14.68
N PRO A 23 -18.53 -12.04 -15.11
CA PRO A 23 -19.19 -11.09 -14.23
C PRO A 23 -19.91 -11.75 -13.06
N VAL A 24 -19.91 -11.07 -11.91
CA VAL A 24 -20.72 -11.48 -10.77
C VAL A 24 -22.20 -11.38 -11.15
N ALA A 25 -23.01 -12.31 -10.66
CA ALA A 25 -24.46 -12.26 -10.84
C ALA A 25 -24.99 -10.89 -10.40
N ALA A 26 -25.77 -10.24 -11.28
CA ALA A 26 -26.37 -8.96 -10.96
C ALA A 26 -27.29 -9.13 -9.73
N PRO A 27 -27.23 -8.21 -8.75
CA PRO A 27 -28.25 -8.22 -7.70
C PRO A 27 -29.62 -7.98 -8.32
N PRO A 28 -30.68 -8.59 -7.79
CA PRO A 28 -32.03 -8.22 -8.16
C PRO A 28 -32.30 -6.79 -7.71
N GLY A 29 -32.43 -5.87 -8.67
CA GLY A 29 -32.82 -4.49 -8.41
C GLY A 29 -32.22 -3.47 -9.37
N PRO A 30 -32.79 -2.26 -9.42
CA PRO A 30 -32.23 -1.16 -10.22
C PRO A 30 -30.79 -0.90 -9.79
N HIS A 31 -29.95 -0.54 -10.77
CA HIS A 31 -28.55 -0.10 -10.59
C HIS A 31 -28.48 1.21 -9.80
N THR A 32 -28.97 1.18 -8.56
CA THR A 32 -28.80 2.25 -7.60
C THR A 32 -27.30 2.38 -7.35
N ARG A 33 -26.82 3.63 -7.24
CA ARG A 33 -25.41 4.01 -7.06
C ARG A 33 -24.85 3.53 -5.71
N ARG A 34 -24.88 2.21 -5.47
CA ARG A 34 -24.43 1.61 -4.23
C ARG A 34 -22.91 1.59 -4.22
N ALA A 35 -22.34 2.14 -3.14
CA ALA A 35 -20.90 2.22 -2.98
C ALA A 35 -20.31 0.82 -2.73
N LEU A 36 -19.12 0.58 -3.31
CA LEU A 36 -18.32 -0.61 -3.02
C LEU A 36 -17.98 -0.68 -1.52
N ASN A 37 -18.14 -1.86 -0.91
CA ASN A 37 -17.68 -2.11 0.46
C ASN A 37 -16.13 -2.14 0.52
N ARG A 38 -15.55 -2.14 1.73
CA ARG A 38 -14.08 -2.11 1.94
C ARG A 38 -13.34 -3.22 1.19
N LYS A 39 -13.91 -4.43 1.18
CA LYS A 39 -13.36 -5.60 0.47
C LYS A 39 -13.42 -5.41 -1.04
N GLY A 40 -14.54 -4.95 -1.60
CA GLY A 40 -14.67 -4.64 -3.03
C GLY A 40 -13.68 -3.57 -3.49
N ARG A 41 -13.47 -2.52 -2.69
CA ARG A 41 -12.46 -1.48 -2.99
C ARG A 41 -11.02 -2.03 -2.97
N ALA A 42 -10.70 -2.91 -2.01
CA ALA A 42 -9.41 -3.60 -1.97
C ALA A 42 -9.18 -4.44 -3.23
N ILE A 43 -10.19 -5.22 -3.65
CA ILE A 43 -10.13 -6.02 -4.87
C ILE A 43 -9.81 -5.13 -6.08
N CYS A 44 -10.52 -4.01 -6.25
CA CYS A 44 -10.28 -3.09 -7.37
C CYS A 44 -8.81 -2.63 -7.44
N ARG A 45 -8.22 -2.25 -6.30
CA ARG A 45 -6.82 -1.79 -6.25
C ARG A 45 -5.84 -2.90 -6.58
N ILE A 46 -6.03 -4.09 -5.99
CA ILE A 46 -5.16 -5.25 -6.22
C ILE A 46 -5.15 -5.63 -7.70
N VAL A 47 -6.31 -5.85 -8.32
CA VAL A 47 -6.35 -6.29 -9.72
C VAL A 47 -5.86 -5.20 -10.69
N HIS A 48 -6.13 -3.92 -10.38
CA HIS A 48 -5.64 -2.80 -11.18
C HIS A 48 -4.10 -2.68 -11.13
N ALA A 49 -3.49 -2.91 -9.97
CA ALA A 49 -2.03 -2.96 -9.83
C ALA A 49 -1.40 -4.05 -10.70
N HIS A 50 -2.17 -5.08 -11.06
CA HIS A 50 -1.79 -6.17 -11.97
C HIS A 50 -2.25 -5.96 -13.42
N GLY A 51 -2.46 -4.71 -13.82
CA GLY A 51 -2.71 -4.34 -15.22
C GLY A 51 -4.16 -4.48 -15.69
N TRP A 52 -5.10 -4.82 -14.81
CA TRP A 52 -6.52 -4.83 -15.19
C TRP A 52 -7.04 -3.42 -15.44
N LYS A 53 -7.71 -3.24 -16.59
CA LYS A 53 -8.33 -1.96 -16.96
C LYS A 53 -9.57 -1.70 -16.09
N ILE A 54 -9.78 -0.44 -15.70
CA ILE A 54 -10.92 0.00 -14.87
C ILE A 54 -12.27 -0.44 -15.46
N ALA A 55 -12.44 -0.35 -16.79
CA ALA A 55 -13.65 -0.81 -17.47
C ALA A 55 -13.92 -2.31 -17.26
N GLY A 56 -12.92 -3.18 -17.46
CA GLY A 56 -13.08 -4.62 -17.25
C GLY A 56 -13.36 -4.98 -15.79
N ILE A 57 -12.75 -4.25 -14.84
CA ILE A 57 -13.07 -4.42 -13.41
C ILE A 57 -14.53 -4.03 -13.14
N ALA A 58 -15.00 -2.93 -13.73
CA ALA A 58 -16.39 -2.47 -13.58
C ALA A 58 -17.39 -3.49 -14.15
N ASP A 59 -17.08 -4.09 -15.30
CA ASP A 59 -17.90 -5.12 -15.94
C ASP A 59 -18.00 -6.38 -15.08
N ILE A 60 -16.86 -6.88 -14.55
CA ILE A 60 -16.85 -8.06 -13.67
C ILE A 60 -17.62 -7.79 -12.39
N MET A 61 -17.41 -6.63 -11.77
CA MET A 61 -18.03 -6.27 -10.50
C MET A 61 -19.49 -5.82 -10.63
N ARG A 62 -19.98 -5.58 -11.86
CA ARG A 62 -21.30 -5.02 -12.15
C ARG A 62 -21.55 -3.71 -11.39
N VAL A 63 -20.54 -2.84 -11.35
CA VAL A 63 -20.63 -1.50 -10.75
C VAL A 63 -20.28 -0.43 -11.77
N HIS A 64 -20.69 0.81 -11.50
CA HIS A 64 -20.38 1.91 -12.41
C HIS A 64 -18.87 2.21 -12.45
N TYR A 65 -18.34 2.54 -13.63
CA TYR A 65 -16.94 2.88 -13.88
C TYR A 65 -16.36 3.85 -12.83
N SER A 66 -17.10 4.92 -12.52
CA SER A 66 -16.66 5.92 -11.54
C SER A 66 -16.45 5.38 -10.12
N SER A 67 -17.17 4.31 -9.73
CA SER A 67 -16.98 3.67 -8.42
C SER A 67 -15.65 2.92 -8.37
N VAL A 68 -15.30 2.21 -9.44
CA VAL A 68 -13.99 1.56 -9.56
C VAL A 68 -12.88 2.60 -9.60
N HIS A 69 -13.05 3.65 -10.40
CA HIS A 69 -12.06 4.73 -10.49
C HIS A 69 -11.77 5.35 -9.11
N ARG A 70 -12.82 5.69 -8.33
CA ARG A 70 -12.65 6.19 -6.96
C ARG A 70 -11.97 5.18 -6.03
N ALA A 71 -12.19 3.88 -6.24
CA ALA A 71 -11.60 2.85 -5.39
C ALA A 71 -10.11 2.71 -5.66
N VAL A 72 -9.73 2.73 -6.94
CA VAL A 72 -8.35 2.70 -7.42
C VAL A 72 -7.59 3.93 -6.96
N SER A 73 -8.17 5.13 -7.08
CA SER A 73 -7.55 6.39 -6.65
C SER A 73 -7.60 6.63 -5.12
N ASN A 74 -8.15 5.68 -4.35
CA ASN A 74 -8.38 5.81 -2.91
C ASN A 74 -9.10 7.12 -2.50
N ALA A 75 -10.03 7.59 -3.34
CA ALA A 75 -10.78 8.84 -3.15
C ALA A 75 -12.09 8.64 -2.35
N TYR A 76 -12.10 7.68 -1.42
CA TYR A 76 -13.19 7.47 -0.48
C TYR A 76 -12.92 8.22 0.83
N VAL A 77 -13.98 8.58 1.53
CA VAL A 77 -13.93 9.23 2.85
C VAL A 77 -14.69 8.33 3.83
N PRO A 78 -14.03 7.84 4.90
CA PRO A 78 -12.59 7.95 5.18
C PRO A 78 -11.73 7.20 4.13
N ARG A 79 -10.47 7.61 3.97
CA ARG A 79 -9.51 6.95 3.06
C ARG A 79 -9.20 5.55 3.57
N ASP A 80 -9.08 4.58 2.66
CA ASP A 80 -8.70 3.22 3.02
C ASP A 80 -7.19 3.13 3.29
N ASN A 81 -6.79 2.30 4.25
CA ASN A 81 -5.40 1.89 4.41
C ASN A 81 -5.06 0.80 3.35
N VAL A 82 -4.37 1.19 2.28
CA VAL A 82 -4.04 0.33 1.13
C VAL A 82 -3.15 -0.85 1.53
N SER A 83 -2.26 -0.69 2.52
CA SER A 83 -1.39 -1.78 3.01
C SER A 83 -2.16 -2.93 3.65
N LYS A 84 -3.44 -2.74 3.98
CA LYS A 84 -4.32 -3.80 4.49
C LYS A 84 -5.22 -4.42 3.40
N ASP A 85 -5.02 -4.11 2.13
CA ASP A 85 -5.91 -4.63 1.08
C ASP A 85 -5.91 -6.16 1.00
N TYR A 86 -4.74 -6.81 1.09
CA TYR A 86 -4.64 -8.27 1.05
C TYR A 86 -5.32 -8.97 2.24
N SER A 87 -5.35 -8.34 3.42
CA SER A 87 -6.03 -8.92 4.59
C SER A 87 -7.56 -8.87 4.46
N HIS A 88 -8.11 -8.01 3.58
CA HIS A 88 -9.55 -7.92 3.34
C HIS A 88 -10.07 -8.86 2.25
N VAL A 89 -9.24 -9.27 1.28
CA VAL A 89 -9.72 -10.02 0.10
C VAL A 89 -9.68 -11.53 0.27
N GLY A 90 -8.77 -12.05 1.08
CA GLY A 90 -8.57 -13.49 1.32
C GLY A 90 -7.35 -14.05 0.57
N ILE A 91 -6.98 -15.29 0.89
CA ILE A 91 -5.73 -15.92 0.44
C ILE A 91 -5.68 -16.18 -1.08
N ASP A 92 -6.83 -16.42 -1.71
CA ASP A 92 -6.91 -16.74 -3.14
C ASP A 92 -6.41 -15.59 -4.02
N PHE A 93 -6.77 -14.35 -3.67
CA PHE A 93 -6.29 -13.18 -4.39
C PHE A 93 -4.77 -13.04 -4.23
N ARG A 94 -4.22 -13.28 -3.04
CA ARG A 94 -2.78 -13.23 -2.83
C ARG A 94 -2.03 -14.28 -3.66
N LYS A 95 -2.63 -15.45 -3.88
CA LYS A 95 -2.04 -16.53 -4.69
C LYS A 95 -1.96 -16.17 -6.18
N HIS A 96 -3.02 -15.58 -6.73
CA HIS A 96 -3.13 -15.30 -8.17
C HIS A 96 -2.70 -13.88 -8.57
N PHE A 97 -2.75 -12.96 -7.62
CA PHE A 97 -2.37 -11.57 -7.74
C PHE A 97 -1.39 -11.26 -6.60
N PRO A 98 -0.18 -11.83 -6.61
CA PRO A 98 0.80 -11.59 -5.54
C PRO A 98 1.15 -10.11 -5.46
N PRO A 99 1.47 -9.53 -4.30
CA PRO A 99 1.94 -8.15 -4.25
C PRO A 99 3.18 -8.02 -5.14
N SER A 100 3.32 -6.90 -5.85
CA SER A 100 4.54 -6.69 -6.66
C SER A 100 5.77 -6.78 -5.76
N ALA A 101 6.92 -7.21 -6.28
CA ALA A 101 8.15 -7.29 -5.48
C ALA A 101 8.48 -5.96 -4.77
N GLU A 102 8.15 -4.81 -5.39
CA GLU A 102 8.26 -3.48 -4.78
C GLU A 102 7.29 -3.30 -3.60
N SER A 103 6.05 -3.80 -3.71
CA SER A 103 5.06 -3.78 -2.63
C SER A 103 5.40 -4.77 -1.51
N GLU A 104 5.90 -5.96 -1.83
CA GLU A 104 6.34 -6.95 -0.84
C GLU A 104 7.59 -6.48 -0.12
N ALA A 105 8.56 -5.89 -0.82
CA ALA A 105 9.73 -5.29 -0.19
C ALA A 105 9.31 -4.17 0.77
N ALA A 106 8.39 -3.30 0.36
CA ALA A 106 7.86 -2.23 1.22
C ALA A 106 7.08 -2.78 2.43
N ASP A 107 6.24 -3.79 2.24
CA ASP A 107 5.47 -4.40 3.34
C ASP A 107 6.37 -5.21 4.28
N TRP A 108 7.38 -5.92 3.75
CA TRP A 108 8.38 -6.63 4.54
C TRP A 108 9.24 -5.66 5.34
N LEU A 109 9.71 -4.58 4.73
CA LEU A 109 10.43 -3.50 5.41
C LEU A 109 9.58 -2.91 6.54
N ARG A 110 8.29 -2.63 6.28
CA ARG A 110 7.37 -2.16 7.33
C ARG A 110 7.20 -3.17 8.46
N MET A 111 6.99 -4.45 8.14
CA MET A 111 6.88 -5.51 9.15
C MET A 111 8.16 -5.65 9.98
N ARG A 112 9.33 -5.54 9.32
CA ARG A 112 10.64 -5.60 9.98
C ARG A 112 10.87 -4.38 10.88
N VAL A 113 10.55 -3.19 10.41
CA VAL A 113 10.63 -1.93 11.18
C VAL A 113 9.70 -1.98 12.38
N MET A 114 8.44 -2.39 12.21
CA MET A 114 7.48 -2.54 13.32
C MET A 114 7.93 -3.58 14.35
N ALA A 115 8.49 -4.71 13.91
CA ALA A 115 9.03 -5.70 14.83
C ALA A 115 10.24 -5.16 15.63
N LEU A 116 11.10 -4.35 14.99
CA LEU A 116 12.25 -3.73 15.67
C LEU A 116 11.82 -2.62 16.64
N THR A 117 10.81 -1.82 16.30
CA THR A 117 10.29 -0.79 17.21
C THR A 117 9.60 -1.40 18.42
N GLU A 118 8.83 -2.48 18.27
CA GLU A 118 8.25 -3.21 19.40
C GLU A 118 9.31 -3.79 20.35
N VAL A 119 10.40 -4.34 19.82
CA VAL A 119 11.51 -4.86 20.63
C VAL A 119 12.18 -3.73 21.41
N THR A 120 12.31 -2.55 20.81
CA THR A 120 12.96 -1.39 21.43
C THR A 120 12.09 -0.80 22.54
N LEU A 121 10.78 -0.66 22.30
CA LEU A 121 9.80 -0.20 23.31
C LEU A 121 9.69 -1.17 24.49
N LYS A 122 9.70 -2.49 24.24
CA LYS A 122 9.69 -3.48 25.33
C LYS A 122 10.97 -3.43 26.16
N LYS A 123 12.13 -3.17 25.53
CA LYS A 123 13.43 -3.09 26.20
C LYS A 123 13.59 -1.85 27.07
N THR A 124 13.03 -0.70 26.68
CA THR A 124 13.04 0.50 27.52
C THR A 124 12.06 0.39 28.68
N ALA A 125 10.93 -0.31 28.51
CA ALA A 125 9.99 -0.57 29.59
C ALA A 125 10.54 -1.50 30.70
N THR A 126 11.53 -2.35 30.39
CA THR A 126 12.17 -3.23 31.39
C THR A 126 13.43 -2.65 32.03
N ALA A 127 13.98 -1.56 31.49
CA ALA A 127 15.22 -0.95 32.01
C ALA A 127 14.98 0.09 33.13
N GLY A 128 13.73 0.27 33.58
CA GLY A 128 13.34 1.30 34.55
C GLY A 128 13.10 0.83 36.00
N VAL A 129 13.49 -0.39 36.40
CA VAL A 129 13.13 -0.94 37.74
C VAL A 129 14.34 -1.47 38.54
N GLU A 130 15.52 -0.86 38.42
CA GLU A 130 16.62 -1.08 39.39
C GLU A 130 17.29 0.24 39.78
N THR A 131 16.59 1.05 40.55
CA THR A 131 17.23 1.91 41.56
C THR A 131 16.90 1.31 42.92
N GLY A 132 17.85 0.54 43.43
CA GLY A 132 17.82 0.03 44.80
C GLY A 132 17.84 1.16 45.84
N PRO A 133 17.45 0.83 47.08
CA PRO A 133 17.01 1.78 48.09
C PRO A 133 18.19 2.37 48.87
N LEU A 134 18.13 3.68 49.12
CA LEU A 134 18.81 4.28 50.26
C LEU A 134 17.81 4.30 51.42
N ASP A 135 18.01 3.33 52.33
CA ASP A 135 17.56 3.37 53.72
C ASP A 135 18.07 4.68 54.36
N PRO A 136 17.29 5.40 55.19
CA PRO A 136 17.18 4.96 56.58
C PRO A 136 15.86 5.28 57.31
N SER A 137 15.54 4.41 58.28
CA SER A 137 14.93 4.70 59.59
C SER A 137 13.51 5.30 59.68
N ASP A 138 12.68 4.53 60.39
CA ASP A 138 11.67 4.93 61.37
C ASP A 138 10.51 5.84 60.94
N ASN A 139 9.32 5.24 60.76
CA ASN A 139 8.20 5.61 61.63
C ASN A 139 7.09 4.55 61.68
N GLU A 140 6.58 4.39 62.89
CA GLU A 140 5.51 3.51 63.34
C GLU A 140 4.14 3.75 62.70
N SER A 141 3.27 2.73 62.86
CA SER A 141 1.80 2.82 62.95
C SER A 141 1.05 3.06 61.64
N THR A 142 -0.03 2.36 61.27
CA THR A 142 -0.99 1.54 62.01
C THR A 142 -1.90 0.80 61.02
N SER A 143 -2.42 -0.35 61.46
CA SER A 143 -3.83 -0.78 61.35
C SER A 143 -4.44 -1.10 59.97
N SER A 144 -4.75 -2.39 59.83
CA SER A 144 -6.06 -2.96 59.43
C SER A 144 -6.86 -2.24 58.35
N ASP A 145 -7.17 -2.92 57.24
CA ASP A 145 -8.53 -3.43 57.08
C ASP A 145 -8.72 -4.43 55.94
N LYS A 146 -9.77 -5.22 56.12
CA LYS A 146 -10.10 -6.51 55.50
C LYS A 146 -11.44 -6.36 54.79
N VAL A 147 -11.50 -6.46 53.46
CA VAL A 147 -12.79 -6.60 52.71
C VAL A 147 -12.53 -7.43 51.45
N LYS A 148 -12.94 -8.72 51.39
CA LYS A 148 -14.20 -9.25 50.82
C LYS A 148 -14.45 -8.78 49.37
N SER A 149 -14.30 -9.66 48.36
CA SER A 149 -15.35 -10.52 47.76
C SER A 149 -16.51 -9.76 47.13
N GLU A 150 -16.76 -9.97 45.83
CA GLU A 150 -18.07 -10.05 45.12
C GLU A 150 -17.84 -9.76 43.62
N THR A 151 -17.97 -10.77 42.74
CA THR A 151 -19.15 -11.21 41.97
C THR A 151 -19.41 -10.39 40.69
N ASP A 152 -19.54 -11.15 39.60
CA ASP A 152 -20.44 -10.98 38.45
C ASP A 152 -21.02 -9.60 38.16
N ASP A 153 -20.80 -9.12 36.93
CA ASP A 153 -21.93 -8.64 36.12
C ASP A 153 -21.55 -8.58 34.63
N GLU A 154 -22.18 -9.47 33.86
CA GLU A 154 -22.21 -9.40 32.40
C GLU A 154 -23.12 -8.24 32.00
N HIS A 155 -22.56 -7.15 31.46
CA HIS A 155 -23.34 -6.12 30.79
C HIS A 155 -23.37 -6.38 29.28
N GLU A 156 -24.41 -7.11 28.89
CA GLU A 156 -24.98 -7.11 27.54
C GLU A 156 -25.45 -5.69 27.20
N VAL A 157 -24.69 -4.96 26.38
CA VAL A 157 -25.08 -3.64 25.90
C VAL A 157 -25.90 -3.80 24.63
N ASP A 158 -27.21 -3.93 24.83
CA ASP A 158 -28.21 -3.95 23.77
C ASP A 158 -28.36 -2.53 23.17
N TYR A 159 -27.68 -2.26 22.05
CA TYR A 159 -27.82 -1.01 21.32
C TYR A 159 -29.06 -1.05 20.41
N HIS A 160 -30.23 -0.85 21.01
CA HIS A 160 -31.42 -0.40 20.30
C HIS A 160 -31.37 1.13 20.10
N VAL A 161 -30.78 1.58 18.99
CA VAL A 161 -31.04 2.95 18.48
C VAL A 161 -32.00 2.85 17.30
N GLY A 162 -33.28 2.83 17.64
CA GLY A 162 -34.32 3.37 16.78
C GLY A 162 -34.25 4.88 16.82
N ARG A 163 -34.00 5.52 15.66
CA ARG A 163 -34.58 6.83 15.33
C ARG A 163 -34.50 7.07 13.82
N SER A 164 -35.63 6.77 13.20
CA SER A 164 -36.09 7.32 11.93
C SER A 164 -35.98 8.84 11.94
N ILE A 165 -35.21 9.40 11.00
CA ILE A 165 -35.33 10.81 10.60
C ILE A 165 -35.29 10.82 9.07
N ASN A 166 -36.48 10.85 8.46
CA ASN A 166 -36.65 11.16 7.05
C ASN A 166 -36.20 12.61 6.79
N PRO A 167 -35.32 12.88 5.81
CA PRO A 167 -35.18 14.23 5.28
C PRO A 167 -36.35 14.57 4.33
N PRO A 168 -36.84 15.82 4.33
CA PRO A 168 -38.03 16.22 3.58
C PRO A 168 -37.82 16.21 2.07
N VAL A 169 -38.85 15.71 1.39
CA VAL A 169 -39.06 15.79 -0.06
C VAL A 169 -39.12 17.26 -0.47
N ARG A 170 -38.12 17.73 -1.22
CA ARG A 170 -38.19 19.01 -1.93
C ARG A 170 -39.03 18.81 -3.20
N THR A 171 -40.31 19.16 -3.10
CA THR A 171 -41.19 19.39 -4.24
C THR A 171 -40.75 20.67 -4.95
N SER A 172 -40.24 20.55 -6.17
CA SER A 172 -40.12 21.70 -7.08
C SER A 172 -41.47 21.98 -7.74
N PRO A 173 -41.88 23.26 -7.86
CA PRO A 173 -43.18 23.61 -8.40
C PRO A 173 -43.22 23.47 -9.93
N LEU A 174 -44.41 23.07 -10.40
CA LEU A 174 -44.87 23.21 -11.77
C LEU A 174 -44.54 24.60 -12.32
N ARG A 175 -43.93 24.66 -13.50
CA ARG A 175 -44.05 25.81 -14.38
C ARG A 175 -44.57 25.33 -15.73
N ALA A 176 -45.71 25.91 -16.09
CA ALA A 176 -46.52 25.61 -17.25
C ALA A 176 -45.84 26.01 -18.56
N ASP A 177 -46.21 25.23 -19.59
CA ASP A 177 -46.35 25.54 -21.01
C ASP A 177 -45.72 26.80 -21.61
N ALA A 178 -44.88 26.56 -22.62
CA ALA A 178 -44.94 27.30 -23.87
C ALA A 178 -44.49 26.37 -25.00
N GLY A 179 -45.42 26.04 -25.89
CA GLY A 179 -45.20 25.17 -27.04
C GLY A 179 -44.28 25.77 -28.09
N GLY A 180 -43.59 24.89 -28.80
CA GLY A 180 -42.87 25.19 -30.04
C GLY A 180 -42.77 23.91 -30.89
N PRO A 181 -43.28 23.90 -32.13
CA PRO A 181 -43.23 22.71 -32.98
C PRO A 181 -41.82 22.58 -33.58
N HIS A 182 -41.01 21.67 -33.06
CA HIS A 182 -39.74 21.31 -33.71
C HIS A 182 -39.99 20.27 -34.80
N MET A 183 -39.85 20.74 -36.04
CA MET A 183 -39.80 19.96 -37.27
C MET A 183 -38.86 18.74 -37.13
N ARG A 184 -39.43 17.54 -37.28
CA ARG A 184 -38.70 16.29 -37.51
C ARG A 184 -37.97 16.39 -38.85
N MET A 185 -36.67 16.64 -38.83
CA MET A 185 -35.78 16.36 -39.95
C MET A 185 -35.34 14.89 -39.84
N THR A 186 -36.00 14.05 -40.61
CA THR A 186 -35.62 12.66 -40.88
C THR A 186 -34.29 12.66 -41.63
N ARG A 187 -33.16 12.54 -40.92
CA ARG A 187 -31.87 12.29 -41.57
C ARG A 187 -31.84 10.84 -42.05
N LEU A 188 -31.97 10.69 -43.37
CA LEU A 188 -31.68 9.46 -44.10
C LEU A 188 -30.24 9.02 -43.79
N LEU A 189 -30.11 7.80 -43.25
CA LEU A 189 -28.84 7.10 -43.14
C LEU A 189 -28.30 6.83 -44.55
N PRO A 190 -27.02 7.13 -44.85
CA PRO A 190 -26.38 6.66 -46.06
C PRO A 190 -26.11 5.14 -45.98
N PRO A 191 -26.18 4.42 -47.10
CA PRO A 191 -25.90 2.99 -47.14
C PRO A 191 -24.42 2.71 -46.84
N ALA A 192 -24.20 1.60 -46.12
CA ALA A 192 -22.90 1.10 -45.71
C ALA A 192 -21.96 0.90 -46.91
N GLN A 193 -20.76 1.49 -46.83
CA GLN A 193 -19.67 1.15 -47.74
C GLN A 193 -18.97 -0.14 -47.28
N PRO A 194 -18.61 -1.05 -48.22
CA PRO A 194 -17.83 -2.24 -47.90
C PRO A 194 -16.37 -1.87 -47.62
N ASN A 195 -15.88 -2.27 -46.45
CA ASN A 195 -14.48 -2.13 -46.06
C ASN A 195 -13.58 -2.96 -47.00
N PRO A 196 -12.56 -2.35 -47.65
CA PRO A 196 -11.55 -3.12 -48.37
C PRO A 196 -10.63 -3.82 -47.37
N MET A 197 -10.40 -5.12 -47.61
CA MET A 197 -9.50 -5.97 -46.85
C MET A 197 -8.10 -5.35 -46.81
N ARG A 198 -7.69 -4.87 -45.63
CA ARG A 198 -6.33 -4.44 -45.37
C ARG A 198 -5.55 -5.62 -44.80
N SER A 199 -4.90 -6.37 -45.69
CA SER A 199 -3.82 -7.29 -45.36
C SER A 199 -2.67 -6.51 -44.71
N LYS A 200 -2.39 -6.79 -43.44
CA LYS A 200 -1.17 -6.35 -42.76
C LYS A 200 -0.16 -7.50 -42.75
N PRO A 201 1.07 -7.30 -43.23
CA PRO A 201 2.14 -8.27 -43.02
C PRO A 201 2.60 -8.25 -41.57
N HIS A 202 2.80 -9.44 -41.00
CA HIS A 202 3.45 -9.65 -39.72
C HIS A 202 4.93 -9.23 -39.82
N MET A 203 5.31 -8.11 -39.17
CA MET A 203 6.70 -7.87 -38.81
C MET A 203 6.92 -8.39 -37.39
N ALA A 204 7.86 -9.32 -37.25
CA ALA A 204 8.31 -9.87 -35.99
C ALA A 204 8.84 -8.75 -35.09
N ALA A 205 8.33 -8.69 -33.85
CA ALA A 205 8.85 -7.80 -32.83
C ALA A 205 10.28 -8.22 -32.44
N PRO A 206 11.21 -7.27 -32.25
CA PRO A 206 12.55 -7.57 -31.74
C PRO A 206 12.47 -8.11 -30.29
N PRO A 207 13.38 -9.01 -29.89
CA PRO A 207 13.41 -9.54 -28.53
C PRO A 207 13.67 -8.40 -27.54
N THR A 208 12.76 -8.22 -26.58
CA THR A 208 12.97 -7.30 -25.46
C THR A 208 14.10 -7.84 -24.57
N PRO A 209 15.05 -7.00 -24.14
CA PRO A 209 16.06 -7.39 -23.17
C PRO A 209 15.34 -7.73 -21.85
N ARG A 210 15.52 -8.96 -21.39
CA ARG A 210 15.04 -9.43 -20.08
C ARG A 210 15.74 -8.62 -18.99
N THR A 211 15.00 -7.76 -18.30
CA THR A 211 15.46 -7.19 -17.02
C THR A 211 15.74 -8.38 -16.08
N PRO A 212 16.96 -8.55 -15.55
CA PRO A 212 17.21 -9.56 -14.54
C PRO A 212 16.32 -9.23 -13.35
N GLY A 213 15.38 -10.12 -13.05
CA GLY A 213 14.63 -10.05 -11.80
C GLY A 213 15.63 -9.99 -10.66
N ILE A 214 15.42 -9.04 -9.74
CA ILE A 214 16.17 -8.89 -8.49
C ILE A 214 15.92 -10.16 -7.65
N GLY A 215 16.61 -11.22 -8.03
CA GLY A 215 16.83 -12.39 -7.22
C GLY A 215 17.76 -11.95 -6.10
N LEU A 216 17.18 -11.79 -4.92
CA LEU A 216 17.80 -11.94 -3.61
C LEU A 216 19.32 -12.19 -3.70
N LEU A 217 20.10 -11.15 -3.38
CA LEU A 217 21.42 -11.31 -2.76
C LEU A 217 21.20 -12.02 -1.42
N ARG A 218 20.94 -13.32 -1.49
CA ARG A 218 20.95 -14.24 -0.36
C ARG A 218 22.41 -14.60 -0.13
N THR A 219 23.15 -13.68 0.47
CA THR A 219 24.43 -14.04 1.08
C THR A 219 24.12 -15.05 2.17
N ALA A 220 24.52 -16.29 1.92
CA ALA A 220 24.52 -17.33 2.93
C ALA A 220 25.53 -16.91 4.00
N ASN A 221 25.06 -16.18 5.01
CA ASN A 221 25.79 -15.98 6.25
C ASN A 221 24.89 -16.43 7.40
N THR A 222 24.80 -17.74 7.59
CA THR A 222 24.27 -18.37 8.79
C THR A 222 25.26 -18.14 9.93
N GLY A 223 25.26 -16.93 10.48
CA GLY A 223 26.13 -16.54 11.58
C GLY A 223 25.46 -15.48 12.43
N ASN A 224 24.76 -15.95 13.48
CA ASN A 224 24.38 -15.22 14.71
C ASN A 224 23.72 -13.82 14.58
N PRO A 225 22.43 -13.64 14.92
CA PRO A 225 21.70 -12.37 14.78
C PRO A 225 22.08 -11.27 15.80
N ARG A 226 23.29 -11.27 16.37
CA ARG A 226 23.66 -10.42 17.52
C ARG A 226 24.75 -9.39 17.27
N THR A 227 25.34 -9.31 16.08
CA THR A 227 26.32 -8.28 15.75
C THR A 227 25.67 -7.18 14.91
N LYS A 228 25.54 -5.98 15.49
CA LYS A 228 25.21 -4.75 14.76
C LYS A 228 26.15 -4.67 13.54
N PRO A 229 25.64 -4.58 12.29
CA PRO A 229 26.50 -4.50 11.13
C PRO A 229 27.34 -3.22 11.24
N ALA A 230 28.59 -3.37 11.64
CA ALA A 230 29.55 -2.28 11.60
C ALA A 230 29.80 -1.97 10.12
N ALA A 231 29.59 -0.72 9.72
CA ALA A 231 29.96 -0.28 8.38
C ALA A 231 31.44 -0.61 8.15
N GLY A 232 31.75 -1.33 7.08
CA GLY A 232 33.13 -1.62 6.72
C GLY A 232 33.91 -0.31 6.48
N PRO A 233 35.22 -0.26 6.75
CA PRO A 233 36.03 0.95 6.57
C PRO A 233 35.96 1.53 5.13
N GLY A 234 35.61 0.70 4.14
CA GLY A 234 35.42 1.12 2.76
C GLY A 234 34.22 2.04 2.54
N LEU A 235 33.08 1.82 3.21
CA LEU A 235 31.86 2.60 2.96
C LEU A 235 31.99 4.03 3.47
N ARG A 236 32.54 4.21 4.68
CA ARG A 236 32.79 5.55 5.22
C ARG A 236 33.71 6.37 4.31
N LYS A 237 34.81 5.77 3.86
CA LYS A 237 35.77 6.44 2.96
C LYS A 237 35.12 6.79 1.61
N PHE A 238 34.29 5.90 1.06
CA PHE A 238 33.53 6.17 -0.16
C PHE A 238 32.57 7.36 -0.01
N LEU A 239 31.83 7.43 1.11
CA LEU A 239 30.87 8.52 1.36
C LEU A 239 31.54 9.87 1.64
N GLN A 240 32.76 9.87 2.15
CA GLN A 240 33.50 11.11 2.46
C GLN A 240 33.89 11.90 1.19
N ASP A 241 34.00 11.22 0.04
CA ASP A 241 34.41 11.80 -1.25
C ASP A 241 33.37 11.50 -2.35
N ALA A 242 32.10 11.39 -1.96
CA ALA A 242 31.03 11.05 -2.88
C ALA A 242 30.71 12.26 -3.78
N ALA A 243 31.31 12.28 -4.97
CA ALA A 243 31.16 13.37 -5.95
C ALA A 243 31.51 14.76 -5.38
N GLY A 244 32.51 14.82 -4.50
CA GLY A 244 32.93 16.06 -3.83
C GLY A 244 32.08 16.49 -2.64
N PHE A 245 31.13 15.65 -2.19
CA PHE A 245 30.34 15.88 -0.98
C PHE A 245 30.70 14.87 0.10
N ASP A 246 30.74 15.33 1.36
CA ASP A 246 30.84 14.44 2.51
C ASP A 246 29.44 13.98 2.93
N LEU A 247 29.11 12.74 2.57
CA LEU A 247 27.85 12.07 2.89
C LEU A 247 27.96 11.17 4.12
N THR A 248 29.05 11.25 4.90
CA THR A 248 29.27 10.35 6.05
C THR A 248 28.24 10.54 7.17
N VAL A 249 27.62 11.72 7.25
CA VAL A 249 26.46 12.01 8.12
C VAL A 249 25.29 11.05 7.86
N HIS A 250 25.13 10.58 6.62
CA HIS A 250 24.05 9.65 6.23
C HIS A 250 24.41 8.17 6.39
N LEU A 251 25.61 7.85 6.90
CA LEU A 251 26.04 6.46 7.10
C LEU A 251 25.08 5.64 7.98
N PRO A 252 24.55 6.14 9.12
CA PRO A 252 23.60 5.37 9.92
C PRO A 252 22.31 5.03 9.16
N LEU A 253 21.87 5.95 8.31
CA LEU A 253 20.68 5.80 7.46
C LEU A 253 20.88 4.70 6.42
N LEU A 254 22.01 4.73 5.71
CA LEU A 254 22.36 3.73 4.71
C LEU A 254 22.50 2.33 5.34
N VAL A 255 23.14 2.23 6.51
CA VAL A 255 23.25 0.96 7.25
C VAL A 255 21.87 0.45 7.68
N ALA A 256 20.98 1.32 8.16
CA ALA A 256 19.61 0.95 8.52
C ALA A 256 18.80 0.45 7.31
N CYS A 257 19.10 0.98 6.12
CA CYS A 257 18.56 0.55 4.83
C CYS A 257 19.22 -0.71 4.26
N GLY A 258 20.18 -1.32 4.98
CA GLY A 258 20.90 -2.52 4.54
C GLY A 258 22.11 -2.25 3.62
N ILE A 259 22.45 -0.99 3.38
CA ILE A 259 23.63 -0.56 2.62
C ILE A 259 24.78 -0.33 3.62
N GLY A 260 25.37 -1.42 4.09
CA GLY A 260 26.49 -1.39 5.06
C GLY A 260 27.89 -1.48 4.43
N ASP A 261 27.98 -1.70 3.11
CA ASP A 261 29.23 -1.97 2.40
C ASP A 261 29.19 -1.41 0.96
N VAL A 262 30.36 -1.02 0.45
CA VAL A 262 30.59 -0.62 -0.96
C VAL A 262 30.27 -1.75 -1.92
N ALA A 263 30.41 -3.02 -1.51
CA ALA A 263 30.01 -4.15 -2.34
C ALA A 263 28.52 -4.09 -2.74
N VAL A 264 27.65 -3.65 -1.82
CA VAL A 264 26.21 -3.46 -2.12
C VAL A 264 26.03 -2.32 -3.13
N LEU A 265 26.73 -1.20 -2.92
CA LEU A 265 26.69 -0.07 -3.86
C LEU A 265 27.18 -0.47 -5.26
N ARG A 266 28.20 -1.33 -5.38
CA ARG A 266 28.63 -1.88 -6.67
C ARG A 266 27.56 -2.74 -7.33
N THR A 267 26.82 -3.55 -6.57
CA THR A 267 25.71 -4.32 -7.14
C THR A 267 24.58 -3.41 -7.64
N MET A 268 24.31 -2.31 -6.94
CA MET A 268 23.35 -1.28 -7.37
C MET A 268 23.85 -0.50 -8.59
N ALA A 269 25.16 -0.30 -8.70
CA ALA A 269 25.77 0.35 -9.86
C ALA A 269 25.50 -0.44 -11.15
N ALA A 270 25.27 -1.75 -11.12
CA ALA A 270 24.92 -2.52 -12.32
C ALA A 270 23.48 -2.29 -12.83
N TRP A 271 22.64 -1.58 -12.07
CA TRP A 271 21.25 -1.33 -12.45
C TRP A 271 21.16 -0.22 -13.50
N ASP A 272 20.04 -0.12 -14.21
CA ASP A 272 19.78 1.05 -15.06
C ASP A 272 19.59 2.32 -14.21
N ASP A 273 19.88 3.49 -14.79
CA ASP A 273 19.89 4.75 -14.06
C ASP A 273 18.52 5.09 -13.45
N ALA A 274 17.43 4.74 -14.14
CA ALA A 274 16.08 4.98 -13.64
C ALA A 274 15.75 4.09 -12.43
N ALA A 275 16.18 2.83 -12.44
CA ALA A 275 16.04 1.91 -11.30
C ALA A 275 16.91 2.33 -10.12
N LEU A 276 18.16 2.72 -10.36
CA LEU A 276 19.07 3.23 -9.32
C LEU A 276 18.48 4.47 -8.63
N HIS A 277 18.09 5.48 -9.42
CA HIS A 277 17.49 6.70 -8.90
C HIS A 277 16.24 6.42 -8.07
N ARG A 278 15.34 5.56 -8.57
CA ARG A 278 14.11 5.18 -7.86
C ARG A 278 14.42 4.48 -6.54
N ALA A 279 15.36 3.53 -6.54
CA ALA A 279 15.72 2.77 -5.36
C ALA A 279 16.33 3.65 -4.26
N LEU A 280 17.30 4.51 -4.62
CA LEU A 280 17.88 5.47 -3.68
C LEU A 280 16.81 6.40 -3.10
N ARG A 281 15.94 6.95 -3.95
CA ARG A 281 14.85 7.82 -3.49
C ARG A 281 13.89 7.11 -2.55
N GLN A 282 13.52 5.86 -2.83
CA GLN A 282 12.61 5.07 -2.00
C GLN A 282 13.22 4.71 -0.64
N LEU A 283 14.48 4.25 -0.62
CA LEU A 283 15.19 3.89 0.61
C LEU A 283 15.27 5.07 1.57
N LEU A 284 15.50 6.26 1.03
CA LEU A 284 15.72 7.47 1.81
C LEU A 284 14.41 8.16 2.22
N THR A 285 13.34 8.00 1.44
CA THR A 285 11.99 8.44 1.84
C THR A 285 11.41 7.54 2.93
N ALA A 286 11.70 6.23 2.89
CA ALA A 286 11.21 5.28 3.89
C ALA A 286 11.89 5.46 5.26
N ALA A 287 13.12 5.96 5.27
CA ALA A 287 13.90 6.17 6.49
C ALA A 287 13.69 7.56 7.11
N GLY A 288 13.09 8.50 6.38
CA GLY A 288 12.53 9.75 6.90
C GLY A 288 11.27 9.52 7.72
N SER A 289 11.40 8.82 8.85
CA SER A 289 10.38 8.83 9.90
C SER A 289 10.41 10.20 10.59
N PRO A 290 9.25 10.85 10.84
CA PRO A 290 9.18 12.18 11.47
C PRO A 290 9.77 12.22 12.89
N ASP A 291 10.02 11.07 13.52
CA ASP A 291 10.54 10.97 14.89
C ASP A 291 12.07 11.18 14.99
N LEU A 292 12.79 11.29 13.88
CA LEU A 292 14.18 11.72 13.88
C LEU A 292 14.23 13.25 13.77
N GLU A 293 14.12 13.91 14.92
CA GLU A 293 14.32 15.37 15.05
C GLU A 293 15.71 15.75 14.51
N GLY A 294 15.78 16.18 13.24
CA GLY A 294 17.06 16.56 12.62
C GLY A 294 17.15 16.53 11.10
N GLY A 295 16.05 16.37 10.34
CA GLY A 295 16.13 16.40 8.87
C GLY A 295 16.85 15.18 8.27
N ALA A 296 16.55 13.99 8.79
CA ALA A 296 17.28 12.74 8.58
C ALA A 296 17.10 12.07 7.19
N GLY A 297 17.02 12.85 6.11
CA GLY A 297 17.02 12.35 4.74
C GLY A 297 18.03 13.10 3.89
N LEU A 298 18.56 12.45 2.85
CA LEU A 298 19.37 13.14 1.86
C LEU A 298 18.50 14.19 1.17
N ASN A 299 19.00 15.42 1.10
CA ASN A 299 18.39 16.43 0.25
C ASN A 299 18.58 16.06 -1.24
N GLY A 300 17.88 16.77 -2.13
CA GLY A 300 17.93 16.45 -3.57
C GLY A 300 19.33 16.50 -4.19
N VAL A 301 20.21 17.36 -3.69
CA VAL A 301 21.58 17.50 -4.18
C VAL A 301 22.45 16.34 -3.68
N GLU A 302 22.35 16.01 -2.39
CA GLU A 302 23.05 14.87 -1.80
C GLU A 302 22.64 13.54 -2.45
N LEU A 303 21.36 13.39 -2.79
CA LEU A 303 20.85 12.21 -3.51
C LEU A 303 21.53 12.06 -4.88
N ILE A 304 21.62 13.17 -5.63
CA ILE A 304 22.28 13.19 -6.94
C ILE A 304 23.79 12.91 -6.78
N ALA A 305 24.44 13.49 -5.76
CA ALA A 305 25.85 13.23 -5.47
C ALA A 305 26.11 11.74 -5.16
N LEU A 306 25.26 11.13 -4.34
CA LEU A 306 25.33 9.69 -4.04
C LEU A 306 25.12 8.85 -5.30
N GLU A 307 24.12 9.21 -6.12
CA GLU A 307 23.85 8.52 -7.37
C GLU A 307 25.05 8.58 -8.33
N MET A 308 25.63 9.77 -8.53
CA MET A 308 26.84 9.96 -9.34
C MET A 308 28.03 9.15 -8.79
N ALA A 309 28.23 9.16 -7.48
CA ALA A 309 29.30 8.39 -6.85
C ALA A 309 29.11 6.87 -7.09
N VAL A 310 27.88 6.37 -6.98
CA VAL A 310 27.55 4.96 -7.26
C VAL A 310 27.73 4.63 -8.75
N GLN A 311 27.35 5.52 -9.66
CA GLN A 311 27.60 5.34 -11.09
C GLN A 311 29.10 5.33 -11.42
N GLY A 312 29.92 6.12 -10.72
CA GLY A 312 31.38 6.11 -10.83
C GLY A 312 31.99 4.74 -10.55
N LEU A 313 31.36 3.92 -9.69
CA LEU A 313 31.80 2.55 -9.42
C LEU A 313 31.67 1.61 -10.62
N ARG A 314 30.98 2.00 -11.71
CA ARG A 314 30.94 1.22 -12.96
C ARG A 314 32.26 1.26 -13.72
N GLN A 315 33.05 2.32 -13.53
CA GLN A 315 34.23 2.61 -14.36
C GLN A 315 35.55 2.11 -13.76
N GLY A 316 35.56 1.65 -12.50
CA GLY A 316 36.77 1.21 -11.80
C GLY A 316 36.61 -0.15 -11.15
#